data_AF-A0A1J4YL18-F1
#
_entry.id   AF-A0A1J4YL18-F1
#
_cell.length_a   1.000
_cell.length_b   1.000
_cell.length_c   1.000
_cell.angle_alpha   90.00
_cell.angle_beta   90.00
_cell.angle_gamma   90.00
#
_symmetry.space_group_name_H-M   'P 1'
#
loop_
_entity.id
_entity.type
_entity.pdbx_description
1 polymer ?
#
loop_
_entity_poly.entity_id
_entity_poly.type
_entity_poly.pdbx_seq_one_letter_code
_entity_poly.pdbx_strand_id
1 'polypeptide(L)'
;MKYRQIIKCFYFVLIIALFFTNLSSAGTSYEDYERYYHYLQALIYQRYGNILMAQKEYEKTIQLDPAAYAAYRELILIYTQTGRINDAISIAEEIRKKDNSVQTQLFLGGLYTLLGDTTTAVNIYENVLTKEPENTEATVLLAGIYATINPEKSLDYWDKFISFNKDLSDGYYQKSLVLLKLKRVADAKDNLQKAIDKDRENILPRLAIAEIYELENDYLKSIQQYEECLQFDPDNLSLLSHIGALYHLAKEYDRAEKVFLKIKETSSDPNIKGSMNFWLSSTTKFHDILTSIFC
;
A
#
# COMPACT_ATOMS: atom_id res chain seq x y z
N MET A 1 -30.89 -19.22 -67.56
CA MET A 1 -30.25 -19.43 -66.24
C MET A 1 -30.06 -18.16 -65.40
N LYS A 2 -29.80 -16.98 -65.98
CA LYS A 2 -29.49 -15.74 -65.22
C LYS A 2 -30.65 -15.12 -64.42
N TYR A 3 -31.91 -15.30 -64.85
CA TYR A 3 -33.07 -14.65 -64.19
C TYR A 3 -33.45 -15.25 -62.83
N ARG A 4 -33.27 -16.57 -62.64
CA ARG A 4 -33.54 -17.26 -61.37
C ARG A 4 -32.51 -16.95 -60.27
N GLN A 5 -31.29 -16.58 -60.62
CA GLN A 5 -30.27 -16.15 -59.64
C GLN A 5 -30.51 -14.72 -59.15
N ILE A 6 -30.95 -13.82 -60.04
CA ILE A 6 -31.23 -12.43 -59.68
C ILE A 6 -32.43 -12.35 -58.72
N ILE A 7 -33.49 -13.14 -58.94
CA ILE A 7 -34.65 -13.21 -58.03
C ILE A 7 -34.24 -13.77 -56.66
N LYS A 8 -33.34 -14.77 -56.60
CA LYS A 8 -32.82 -15.30 -55.33
C LYS A 8 -31.97 -14.28 -54.57
N CYS A 9 -31.14 -13.49 -55.25
CA CYS A 9 -30.40 -12.39 -54.61
C CYS A 9 -31.32 -11.27 -54.13
N PHE A 10 -32.37 -10.93 -54.88
CA PHE A 10 -33.31 -9.89 -54.49
C PHE A 10 -34.14 -10.30 -53.26
N TYR A 11 -34.64 -11.54 -53.21
CA TYR A 11 -35.31 -12.06 -52.01
C TYR A 11 -34.36 -12.19 -50.81
N PHE A 12 -33.10 -12.54 -51.02
CA PHE A 12 -32.11 -12.62 -49.93
C PHE A 12 -31.80 -11.24 -49.32
N VAL A 13 -31.67 -10.20 -50.15
CA VAL A 13 -31.49 -8.82 -49.67
C VAL A 13 -32.77 -8.28 -49.01
N LEU A 14 -33.96 -8.64 -49.51
CA LEU A 14 -35.22 -8.25 -48.90
C LEU A 14 -35.46 -8.95 -47.55
N ILE A 15 -35.02 -10.21 -47.40
CA ILE A 15 -35.07 -10.95 -46.13
C ILE A 15 -34.08 -10.38 -45.12
N ILE A 16 -32.90 -9.93 -45.54
CA ILE A 16 -31.95 -9.22 -44.67
C ILE A 16 -32.52 -7.86 -44.25
N ALA A 17 -33.12 -7.10 -45.18
CA ALA A 17 -33.77 -5.83 -44.86
C ALA A 17 -34.97 -6.00 -43.91
N LEU A 18 -35.74 -7.09 -44.05
CA LEU A 18 -36.86 -7.42 -43.16
C LEU A 18 -36.41 -8.01 -41.81
N PHE A 19 -35.19 -8.57 -41.74
CA PHE A 19 -34.53 -8.92 -40.47
C PHE A 19 -34.09 -7.66 -39.71
N PHE A 20 -33.66 -6.61 -40.43
CA PHE A 20 -33.31 -5.33 -39.81
C PHE A 20 -34.53 -4.50 -39.36
N THR A 21 -35.73 -4.74 -39.90
CA THR A 21 -36.95 -4.02 -39.46
C THR A 21 -37.75 -4.72 -38.37
N ASN A 22 -37.41 -5.97 -38.01
CA ASN A 22 -38.06 -6.73 -36.92
C ASN A 22 -37.15 -6.95 -35.71
N LEU A 23 -36.09 -6.17 -35.58
CA LEU A 23 -35.23 -6.16 -34.39
C LEU A 23 -35.81 -5.20 -33.32
N SER A 24 -37.08 -5.38 -32.96
CA SER A 24 -37.68 -4.68 -31.81
C SER A 24 -37.34 -5.33 -30.46
N SER A 25 -36.47 -6.34 -30.47
CA SER A 25 -35.76 -6.86 -29.29
C SER A 25 -34.24 -6.56 -29.33
N ALA A 26 -33.78 -5.65 -30.19
CA ALA A 26 -32.36 -5.36 -30.43
C ALA A 26 -31.74 -4.30 -29.53
N GLY A 27 -32.58 -3.48 -28.87
CA GLY A 27 -32.12 -2.34 -28.07
C GLY A 27 -31.09 -2.75 -27.03
N THR A 28 -31.33 -3.88 -26.35
CA THR A 28 -30.42 -4.41 -25.32
C THR A 28 -29.08 -4.87 -25.88
N SER A 29 -29.06 -5.60 -27.01
CA SER A 29 -27.81 -6.14 -27.56
C SER A 29 -26.86 -5.09 -28.14
N TYR A 30 -27.40 -3.99 -28.67
CA TYR A 30 -26.60 -2.91 -29.26
C TYR A 30 -26.09 -1.97 -28.18
N GLU A 31 -26.93 -1.58 -27.21
CA GLU A 31 -26.53 -0.76 -26.06
C GLU A 31 -25.48 -1.48 -25.19
N ASP A 32 -25.61 -2.79 -25.00
CA ASP A 32 -24.62 -3.61 -24.28
C ASP A 32 -23.24 -3.61 -24.97
N TYR A 33 -23.23 -3.67 -26.31
CA TYR A 33 -22.00 -3.58 -27.12
C TYR A 33 -21.38 -2.18 -27.04
N GLU A 34 -22.20 -1.14 -27.15
CA GLU A 34 -21.77 0.26 -27.13
C GLU A 34 -21.16 0.63 -25.76
N ARG A 35 -21.79 0.22 -24.65
CA ARG A 35 -21.22 0.37 -23.30
C ARG A 35 -19.84 -0.28 -23.21
N TYR A 36 -19.72 -1.55 -23.62
CA TYR A 36 -18.46 -2.29 -23.50
C TYR A 36 -17.37 -1.68 -24.38
N TYR A 37 -17.72 -1.20 -25.58
CA TYR A 37 -16.83 -0.49 -26.47
C TYR A 37 -16.24 0.76 -25.80
N HIS A 38 -17.10 1.63 -25.23
CA HIS A 38 -16.65 2.84 -24.53
C HIS A 38 -15.79 2.52 -23.32
N TYR A 39 -16.15 1.49 -22.54
CA TYR A 39 -15.33 1.06 -21.39
C TYR A 39 -13.92 0.61 -21.81
N LEU A 40 -13.81 -0.17 -22.89
CA LEU A 40 -12.52 -0.59 -23.42
C LEU A 40 -11.69 0.56 -23.99
N GLN A 41 -12.31 1.51 -24.70
CA GLN A 41 -11.63 2.71 -25.17
C GLN A 41 -11.07 3.52 -24.00
N ALA A 42 -11.84 3.66 -22.92
CA ALA A 42 -11.40 4.35 -21.72
C ALA A 42 -10.14 3.71 -21.13
N LEU A 43 -10.13 2.39 -20.98
CA LEU A 43 -8.97 1.63 -20.50
C LEU A 43 -7.74 1.79 -21.41
N ILE A 44 -7.94 1.77 -22.73
CA ILE A 44 -6.86 1.97 -23.71
C ILE A 44 -6.28 3.38 -23.54
N TYR A 45 -7.12 4.41 -23.52
CA TYR A 45 -6.67 5.79 -23.34
C TYR A 45 -5.92 5.99 -22.01
N GLN A 46 -6.41 5.40 -20.93
CA GLN A 46 -5.76 5.43 -19.62
C GLN A 46 -4.36 4.79 -19.67
N ARG A 47 -4.23 3.63 -20.33
CA ARG A 47 -2.94 2.95 -20.51
C ARG A 47 -1.92 3.78 -21.30
N TYR A 48 -2.38 4.56 -22.27
CA TYR A 48 -1.52 5.46 -23.05
C TYR A 48 -1.37 6.86 -22.43
N GLY A 49 -1.88 7.07 -21.20
CA GLY A 49 -1.77 8.34 -20.48
C GLY A 49 -2.66 9.46 -21.00
N ASN A 50 -3.61 9.17 -21.91
CA ASN A 50 -4.57 10.14 -22.41
C ASN A 50 -5.78 10.24 -21.45
N ILE A 51 -5.53 10.83 -20.28
CA ILE A 51 -6.49 10.86 -19.16
C ILE A 51 -7.79 11.57 -19.53
N LEU A 52 -7.74 12.66 -20.32
CA LEU A 52 -8.93 13.40 -20.73
C LEU A 52 -9.86 12.58 -21.63
N MET A 53 -9.29 11.80 -22.56
CA MET A 53 -10.10 10.92 -23.39
C MET A 53 -10.64 9.74 -22.58
N ALA A 54 -9.82 9.16 -21.70
CA ALA A 54 -10.28 8.09 -20.81
C ALA A 54 -11.49 8.54 -19.96
N GLN A 55 -11.43 9.74 -19.38
CA GLN A 55 -12.53 10.32 -18.60
C GLN A 55 -13.83 10.40 -19.42
N LYS A 56 -13.77 10.94 -20.65
CA LYS A 56 -14.94 11.07 -21.52
C LYS A 56 -15.56 9.72 -21.86
N GLU A 57 -14.74 8.72 -22.14
CA GLU A 57 -15.19 7.37 -22.47
C GLU A 57 -15.81 6.67 -21.24
N TYR A 58 -15.29 6.89 -20.03
CA TYR A 58 -15.93 6.42 -18.80
C TYR A 58 -17.27 7.12 -18.54
N GLU A 59 -17.35 8.44 -18.71
CA GLU A 59 -18.61 9.19 -18.59
C GLU A 59 -19.67 8.67 -19.58
N LYS A 60 -19.25 8.38 -20.83
CA LYS A 60 -20.12 7.78 -21.84
C LYS A 60 -20.60 6.39 -21.43
N THR A 61 -19.70 5.56 -20.88
CA THR A 61 -20.04 4.24 -20.35
C THR A 61 -21.10 4.34 -19.25
N ILE A 62 -20.94 5.30 -18.33
CA ILE A 62 -21.88 5.54 -17.22
C ILE A 62 -23.24 6.07 -17.71
N GLN A 63 -23.24 6.90 -18.77
CA GLN A 63 -24.48 7.38 -19.39
C GLN A 63 -25.28 6.24 -20.03
N LEU A 64 -24.60 5.31 -20.69
CA LEU A 64 -25.22 4.14 -21.33
C LEU A 64 -25.64 3.08 -20.30
N ASP A 65 -24.85 2.90 -19.24
CA ASP A 65 -25.16 1.98 -18.15
C ASP A 65 -24.90 2.64 -16.80
N PRO A 66 -25.97 3.21 -16.22
CA PRO A 66 -25.94 3.80 -14.88
C PRO A 66 -25.57 2.83 -13.75
N ALA A 67 -25.48 1.51 -14.00
CA ALA A 67 -25.05 0.47 -13.06
C ALA A 67 -23.62 -0.03 -13.30
N ALA A 68 -22.88 0.56 -14.26
CA ALA A 68 -21.50 0.19 -14.58
C ALA A 68 -20.51 0.61 -13.48
N TYR A 69 -20.50 -0.11 -12.36
CA TYR A 69 -19.68 0.17 -11.18
C TYR A 69 -18.18 0.27 -11.49
N ALA A 70 -17.69 -0.55 -12.41
CA ALA A 70 -16.29 -0.53 -12.83
C ALA A 70 -15.90 0.80 -13.48
N ALA A 71 -16.75 1.38 -14.34
CA ALA A 71 -16.49 2.67 -14.99
C ALA A 71 -16.49 3.82 -13.97
N TYR A 72 -17.43 3.77 -13.03
CA TYR A 72 -17.48 4.70 -11.90
C TYR A 72 -16.19 4.69 -11.07
N ARG A 73 -15.69 3.50 -10.71
CA ARG A 73 -14.44 3.37 -9.94
C ARG A 73 -13.24 3.96 -10.67
N GLU A 74 -13.08 3.66 -11.95
CA GLU A 74 -11.97 4.20 -12.74
C GLU A 74 -12.07 5.72 -12.89
N LEU A 75 -13.30 6.26 -13.09
CA LEU A 75 -13.52 7.69 -13.16
C LEU A 75 -13.21 8.40 -11.83
N ILE A 76 -13.64 7.83 -10.69
CA ILE A 76 -13.29 8.30 -9.36
C ILE A 76 -11.76 8.32 -9.19
N LEU A 77 -11.07 7.23 -9.55
CA LEU A 77 -9.62 7.13 -9.45
C LEU A 77 -8.91 8.21 -10.29
N ILE A 78 -9.37 8.46 -11.52
CA ILE A 78 -8.86 9.54 -12.38
C ILE A 78 -9.03 10.89 -11.71
N TYR A 79 -10.22 11.19 -11.16
CA TYR A 79 -10.45 12.45 -10.46
C TYR A 79 -9.58 12.58 -9.20
N THR A 80 -9.41 11.51 -8.44
CA THR A 80 -8.52 11.47 -7.29
C THR A 80 -7.06 11.75 -7.67
N GLN A 81 -6.53 11.08 -8.71
CA GLN A 81 -5.14 11.25 -9.17
C GLN A 81 -4.87 12.63 -9.76
N THR A 82 -5.89 13.27 -10.35
CA THR A 82 -5.79 14.63 -10.91
C THR A 82 -6.05 15.73 -9.87
N GLY A 83 -6.23 15.39 -8.59
CA GLY A 83 -6.49 16.33 -7.51
C GLY A 83 -7.91 16.89 -7.48
N ARG A 84 -8.80 16.39 -8.35
CA ARG A 84 -10.21 16.78 -8.48
C ARG A 84 -11.10 16.02 -7.50
N ILE A 85 -10.77 16.09 -6.21
CA ILE A 85 -11.41 15.27 -5.16
C ILE A 85 -12.91 15.56 -5.05
N ASN A 86 -13.35 16.81 -5.21
CA ASN A 86 -14.77 17.17 -5.15
C ASN A 86 -15.59 16.52 -6.28
N ASP A 87 -15.02 16.40 -7.48
CA ASP A 87 -15.66 15.72 -8.60
C ASP A 87 -15.77 14.22 -8.32
N ALA A 88 -14.72 13.61 -7.77
CA ALA A 88 -14.75 12.23 -7.32
C ALA A 88 -15.85 11.98 -6.28
N ILE A 89 -16.00 12.88 -5.30
CA ILE A 89 -17.06 12.81 -4.28
C ILE A 89 -18.44 12.94 -4.93
N SER A 90 -18.63 13.89 -5.86
CA SER A 90 -19.91 14.05 -6.58
C SER A 90 -20.31 12.77 -7.29
N ILE A 91 -19.37 12.13 -7.99
CA ILE A 91 -19.60 10.86 -8.68
C ILE A 91 -19.93 9.74 -7.69
N ALA A 92 -19.17 9.62 -6.59
CA ALA A 92 -19.41 8.60 -5.58
C ALA A 92 -20.76 8.78 -4.86
N GLU A 93 -21.23 10.02 -4.70
CA GLU A 93 -22.55 10.35 -4.18
C GLU A 93 -23.69 9.97 -5.14
N GLU A 94 -23.47 10.10 -6.45
CA GLU A 94 -24.42 9.58 -7.45
C GLU A 94 -24.56 8.06 -7.38
N ILE A 95 -23.44 7.35 -7.18
CA ILE A 95 -23.46 5.90 -6.99
C ILE A 95 -24.24 5.57 -5.71
N ARG A 96 -23.98 6.26 -4.59
CA ARG A 96 -24.64 6.00 -3.30
C ARG A 96 -26.16 6.09 -3.38
N LYS A 97 -26.70 7.01 -4.18
CA LYS A 97 -28.15 7.16 -4.39
C LYS A 97 -28.78 5.93 -5.05
N LYS A 98 -28.01 5.20 -5.85
CA LYS A 98 -28.45 3.99 -6.56
C LYS A 98 -28.13 2.73 -5.78
N ASP A 99 -26.92 2.66 -5.24
CA ASP A 99 -26.39 1.55 -4.46
C ASP A 99 -25.60 2.07 -3.24
N ASN A 100 -26.23 1.96 -2.07
CA ASN A 100 -25.63 2.30 -0.78
C ASN A 100 -24.99 1.06 -0.11
N SER A 101 -24.32 0.24 -0.91
CA SER A 101 -23.52 -0.90 -0.45
C SER A 101 -22.33 -0.47 0.40
N VAL A 102 -21.80 -1.41 1.17
CA VAL A 102 -20.59 -1.20 1.98
C VAL A 102 -19.42 -0.73 1.12
N GLN A 103 -19.24 -1.29 -0.09
CA GLN A 103 -18.16 -0.89 -0.98
C GLN A 103 -18.27 0.59 -1.41
N THR A 104 -19.47 1.06 -1.73
CA THR A 104 -19.70 2.48 -2.07
C THR A 104 -19.45 3.39 -0.86
N GLN A 105 -19.87 2.96 0.34
CA GLN A 105 -19.60 3.71 1.57
C GLN A 105 -18.09 3.79 1.86
N LEU A 106 -17.35 2.69 1.68
CA LEU A 106 -15.89 2.68 1.84
C LEU A 106 -15.19 3.64 0.87
N PHE A 107 -15.59 3.68 -0.40
CA PHE A 107 -15.04 4.66 -1.36
C PHE A 107 -15.34 6.10 -0.96
N LEU A 108 -16.57 6.42 -0.58
CA LEU A 108 -16.92 7.76 -0.11
C LEU A 108 -16.10 8.16 1.12
N GLY A 109 -16.01 7.28 2.12
CA GLY A 109 -15.17 7.52 3.29
C GLY A 109 -13.72 7.81 2.92
N GLY A 110 -13.17 7.08 1.94
CA GLY A 110 -11.81 7.28 1.45
C GLY A 110 -11.60 8.65 0.81
N LEU A 111 -12.57 9.09 0.00
CA LEU A 111 -12.54 10.41 -0.63
C LEU A 111 -12.65 11.55 0.39
N TYR A 112 -13.52 11.43 1.39
CA TYR A 112 -13.61 12.41 2.48
C TYR A 112 -12.35 12.43 3.34
N THR A 113 -11.71 11.26 3.55
CA THR A 113 -10.40 11.18 4.22
C THR A 113 -9.34 11.96 3.45
N LEU A 114 -9.29 11.79 2.12
CA LEU A 114 -8.33 12.51 1.27
C LEU A 114 -8.61 14.02 1.20
N LEU A 115 -9.89 14.42 1.24
CA LEU A 115 -10.29 15.83 1.33
C LEU A 115 -9.85 16.48 2.66
N GLY A 116 -9.57 15.68 3.69
CA GLY A 116 -9.29 16.14 5.05
C GLY A 116 -10.54 16.33 5.91
N ASP A 117 -11.74 16.07 5.37
CA ASP A 117 -12.98 16.03 6.14
C ASP A 117 -13.08 14.73 6.93
N THR A 118 -12.31 14.72 8.00
CA THR A 118 -12.17 13.57 8.89
C THR A 118 -13.48 13.24 9.60
N THR A 119 -14.30 14.25 9.91
CA THR A 119 -15.59 14.05 10.59
C THR A 119 -16.55 13.26 9.72
N THR A 120 -16.70 13.65 8.46
CA THR A 120 -17.58 12.92 7.52
C THR A 120 -17.05 11.52 7.25
N ALA A 121 -15.74 11.36 7.05
CA ALA A 121 -15.12 10.07 6.83
C ALA A 121 -15.37 9.09 7.99
N VAL A 122 -15.15 9.53 9.23
CA VAL A 122 -15.40 8.73 10.43
C VAL A 122 -16.85 8.27 10.50
N ASN A 123 -17.81 9.18 10.31
CA ASN A 123 -19.24 8.85 10.36
C ASN A 123 -19.62 7.80 9.32
N ILE A 124 -19.03 7.86 8.12
CA ILE A 124 -19.27 6.89 7.06
C ILE A 124 -18.74 5.52 7.45
N TYR A 125 -17.50 5.42 7.92
CA TYR A 125 -16.90 4.15 8.31
C TYR A 125 -17.55 3.55 9.57
N GLU A 126 -17.95 4.35 10.55
CA GLU A 126 -18.68 3.86 11.73
C GLU A 126 -20.07 3.31 11.34
N ASN A 127 -20.73 3.89 10.33
CA ASN A 127 -21.96 3.33 9.77
C ASN A 127 -21.72 1.99 9.07
N VAL A 128 -20.61 1.84 8.33
CA VAL A 128 -20.20 0.54 7.77
C VAL A 128 -20.05 -0.49 8.90
N LEU A 129 -19.34 -0.15 9.98
CA LEU A 129 -19.15 -1.05 11.12
C LEU A 129 -20.43 -1.35 11.92
N THR A 130 -21.47 -0.52 11.80
CA THR A 130 -22.79 -0.80 12.38
C THR A 130 -23.50 -1.94 11.63
N LYS A 131 -23.30 -2.03 10.31
CA LYS A 131 -23.89 -3.07 9.46
C LYS A 131 -23.04 -4.33 9.43
N GLU A 132 -21.72 -4.16 9.34
CA GLU A 132 -20.74 -5.23 9.27
C GLU A 132 -19.68 -5.03 10.36
N PRO A 133 -19.95 -5.52 11.59
CA PRO A 133 -19.04 -5.33 12.72
C PRO A 133 -17.63 -5.87 12.50
N GLU A 134 -17.47 -6.89 11.66
CA GLU A 134 -16.19 -7.55 11.35
C GLU A 134 -15.53 -7.01 10.08
N ASN A 135 -16.06 -5.91 9.49
CA ASN A 135 -15.46 -5.32 8.30
C ASN A 135 -14.05 -4.78 8.61
N THR A 136 -13.06 -5.52 8.10
CA THR A 136 -11.65 -5.29 8.40
C THR A 136 -11.14 -4.01 7.74
N GLU A 137 -11.60 -3.71 6.53
CA GLU A 137 -11.20 -2.50 5.79
C GLU A 137 -11.66 -1.22 6.51
N ALA A 138 -12.93 -1.12 6.89
CA ALA A 138 -13.43 0.02 7.67
C ALA A 138 -12.71 0.16 9.02
N THR A 139 -12.40 -0.96 9.67
CA THR A 139 -11.67 -0.97 10.95
C THR A 139 -10.26 -0.39 10.80
N VAL A 140 -9.51 -0.81 9.76
CA VAL A 140 -8.17 -0.28 9.48
C VAL A 140 -8.22 1.21 9.11
N LEU A 141 -9.18 1.61 8.27
CA LEU A 141 -9.34 3.01 7.85
C LEU A 141 -9.63 3.93 9.05
N LEU A 142 -10.52 3.50 9.97
CA LEU A 142 -10.78 4.22 11.21
C LEU A 142 -9.56 4.24 12.13
N ALA A 143 -8.87 3.11 12.28
CA ALA A 143 -7.65 3.04 13.08
C ALA A 143 -6.59 4.04 12.58
N GLY A 144 -6.37 4.11 11.26
CA GLY A 144 -5.43 5.05 10.64
C GLY A 144 -5.82 6.52 10.83
N ILE A 145 -7.11 6.85 10.67
CA ILE A 145 -7.61 8.20 10.96
C ILE A 145 -7.37 8.55 12.43
N TYR A 146 -7.82 7.69 13.34
CA TYR A 146 -7.70 7.94 14.77
C TYR A 146 -6.24 7.96 15.24
N ALA A 147 -5.32 7.26 14.57
CA ALA A 147 -3.90 7.34 14.91
C ALA A 147 -3.38 8.78 14.83
N THR A 148 -3.99 9.63 14.00
CA THR A 148 -3.67 11.05 13.89
C THR A 148 -4.42 11.90 14.91
N ILE A 149 -5.76 11.76 14.98
CA ILE A 149 -6.62 12.68 15.74
C ILE A 149 -6.87 12.27 17.20
N ASN A 150 -6.82 10.99 17.52
CA ASN A 150 -6.99 10.44 18.87
C ASN A 150 -6.33 9.04 18.95
N PRO A 151 -5.02 8.97 19.24
CA PRO A 151 -4.27 7.72 19.19
C PRO A 151 -4.79 6.65 20.16
N GLU A 152 -5.41 7.01 21.29
CA GLU A 152 -6.01 6.02 22.20
C GLU A 152 -7.20 5.31 21.53
N LYS A 153 -8.11 6.05 20.88
CA LYS A 153 -9.23 5.44 20.14
C LYS A 153 -8.72 4.58 18.95
N SER A 154 -7.56 4.89 18.40
CA SER A 154 -6.91 4.06 17.38
C SER A 154 -6.52 2.69 17.92
N LEU A 155 -6.04 2.61 19.17
CA LEU A 155 -5.73 1.34 19.82
C LEU A 155 -6.97 0.45 19.94
N ASP A 156 -8.13 1.01 20.25
CA ASP A 156 -9.39 0.25 20.33
C ASP A 156 -9.73 -0.41 18.98
N TYR A 157 -9.53 0.30 17.87
CA TYR A 157 -9.77 -0.26 16.53
C TYR A 157 -8.70 -1.28 16.13
N TRP A 158 -7.44 -1.10 16.53
CA TRP A 158 -6.41 -2.14 16.33
C TRP A 158 -6.69 -3.38 17.17
N ASP A 159 -7.17 -3.23 18.40
CA ASP A 159 -7.61 -4.36 19.23
C ASP A 159 -8.80 -5.09 18.60
N LYS A 160 -9.76 -4.35 18.04
CA LYS A 160 -10.85 -4.93 17.26
C LYS A 160 -10.33 -5.69 16.03
N PHE A 161 -9.41 -5.12 15.26
CA PHE A 161 -8.79 -5.78 14.11
C PHE A 161 -8.12 -7.10 14.52
N ILE A 162 -7.30 -7.06 15.58
CA ILE A 162 -6.58 -8.23 16.10
C ILE A 162 -7.55 -9.30 16.61
N SER A 163 -8.70 -8.92 17.18
CA SER A 163 -9.68 -9.88 17.71
C SER A 163 -10.25 -10.81 16.63
N PHE A 164 -10.40 -10.31 15.40
CA PHE A 164 -10.87 -11.10 14.26
C PHE A 164 -9.71 -11.65 13.41
N ASN A 165 -8.55 -11.02 13.44
CA ASN A 165 -7.38 -11.33 12.60
C ASN A 165 -6.13 -11.67 13.43
N LYS A 166 -6.29 -12.49 14.47
CA LYS A 166 -5.23 -12.80 15.47
C LYS A 166 -3.94 -13.38 14.91
N ASP A 167 -3.97 -13.89 13.68
CA ASP A 167 -2.82 -14.52 13.03
C ASP A 167 -2.12 -13.59 12.03
N LEU A 168 -2.66 -12.39 11.79
CA LEU A 168 -2.02 -11.38 10.96
C LEU A 168 -1.04 -10.53 11.78
N SER A 169 0.22 -10.52 11.36
CA SER A 169 1.29 -9.73 11.97
C SER A 169 1.01 -8.22 11.92
N ASP A 170 0.37 -7.75 10.83
CA ASP A 170 0.13 -6.32 10.56
C ASP A 170 -0.63 -5.62 11.69
N GLY A 171 -1.62 -6.28 12.29
CA GLY A 171 -2.40 -5.68 13.38
C GLY A 171 -1.54 -5.34 14.60
N TYR A 172 -0.66 -6.26 14.99
CA TYR A 172 0.27 -6.05 16.11
C TYR A 172 1.33 -5.01 15.77
N TYR A 173 1.88 -5.04 14.55
CA TYR A 173 2.83 -4.05 14.08
C TYR A 173 2.22 -2.64 14.07
N GLN A 174 1.07 -2.44 13.44
CA GLN A 174 0.43 -1.13 13.38
C GLN A 174 0.01 -0.61 14.76
N LYS A 175 -0.50 -1.49 15.64
CA LYS A 175 -0.78 -1.12 17.04
C LYS A 175 0.48 -0.61 17.75
N SER A 176 1.63 -1.26 17.53
CA SER A 176 2.89 -0.84 18.15
C SER A 176 3.33 0.57 17.72
N LEU A 177 3.11 0.95 16.46
CA LEU A 177 3.44 2.29 15.97
C LEU A 177 2.60 3.36 16.67
N VAL A 178 1.32 3.08 16.91
CA VAL A 178 0.43 3.96 17.68
C VAL A 178 0.87 4.05 19.15
N LEU A 179 1.28 2.92 19.76
CA LEU A 179 1.81 2.89 21.13
C LEU A 179 3.11 3.71 21.25
N LEU A 180 3.99 3.68 20.26
CA LEU A 180 5.20 4.52 20.22
C LEU A 180 4.84 6.00 20.16
N LYS A 181 3.84 6.39 19.35
CA LYS A 181 3.34 7.77 19.30
C LYS A 181 2.80 8.24 20.66
N LEU A 182 2.20 7.32 21.43
CA LEU A 182 1.73 7.53 22.81
C LEU A 182 2.86 7.43 23.85
N LYS A 183 4.11 7.19 23.45
CA LYS A 183 5.27 6.96 24.33
C LYS A 183 5.11 5.75 25.26
N ARG A 184 4.24 4.80 24.92
CA ARG A 184 4.04 3.52 25.64
C ARG A 184 5.02 2.48 25.11
N VAL A 185 6.30 2.74 25.32
CA VAL A 185 7.41 2.01 24.68
C VAL A 185 7.45 0.52 25.07
N ALA A 186 7.14 0.18 26.32
CA ALA A 186 7.10 -1.22 26.77
C ALA A 186 6.00 -2.02 26.04
N ASP A 187 4.79 -1.47 25.99
CA ASP A 187 3.66 -2.08 25.28
C ASP A 187 3.94 -2.19 23.77
N ALA A 188 4.62 -1.20 23.19
CA ALA A 188 5.02 -1.24 21.79
C ALA A 188 5.97 -2.41 21.50
N LYS A 189 7.01 -2.59 22.33
CA LYS A 189 7.94 -3.73 22.19
C LYS A 189 7.24 -5.08 22.33
N ASP A 190 6.29 -5.23 23.25
CA ASP A 190 5.49 -6.45 23.39
C ASP A 190 4.67 -6.75 22.12
N ASN A 191 4.02 -5.74 21.54
CA ASN A 191 3.27 -5.90 20.29
C ASN A 191 4.18 -6.16 19.08
N LEU A 192 5.35 -5.53 19.01
CA LEU A 192 6.34 -5.83 17.97
C LEU A 192 6.83 -7.27 18.08
N GLN A 193 7.08 -7.78 19.28
CA GLN A 193 7.47 -9.18 19.47
C GLN A 193 6.36 -10.13 19.01
N LYS A 194 5.10 -9.83 19.34
CA LYS A 194 3.95 -10.60 18.82
C LYS A 194 3.88 -10.57 17.30
N ALA A 195 4.17 -9.43 16.67
CA ALA A 195 4.22 -9.31 15.21
C ALA A 195 5.31 -10.24 14.61
N ILE A 196 6.50 -10.28 15.22
CA ILE A 196 7.61 -11.19 14.82
C ILE A 196 7.22 -12.66 15.00
N ASP A 197 6.52 -12.99 16.08
CA ASP A 197 6.09 -14.36 16.36
C ASP A 197 5.05 -14.85 15.35
N LYS A 198 4.23 -13.95 14.81
CA LYS A 198 3.22 -14.24 13.78
C LYS A 198 3.79 -14.33 12.38
N ASP A 199 4.75 -13.48 12.05
CA ASP A 199 5.46 -13.51 10.78
C ASP A 199 6.95 -13.22 11.02
N ARG A 200 7.75 -14.28 10.90
CA ARG A 200 9.20 -14.22 11.13
C ARG A 200 9.97 -13.67 9.94
N GLU A 201 9.39 -13.72 8.74
CA GLU A 201 10.01 -13.24 7.50
C GLU A 201 9.85 -11.72 7.34
N ASN A 202 8.81 -11.15 7.94
CA ASN A 202 8.66 -9.70 8.01
C ASN A 202 9.72 -9.09 8.93
N ILE A 203 10.69 -8.40 8.33
CA ILE A 203 11.77 -7.73 9.04
C ILE A 203 11.35 -6.40 9.70
N LEU A 204 10.24 -5.79 9.28
CA LEU A 204 9.86 -4.44 9.74
C LEU A 204 9.66 -4.35 11.26
N PRO A 205 9.00 -5.30 11.94
CA PRO A 205 8.90 -5.26 13.39
C PRO A 205 10.26 -5.40 14.10
N ARG A 206 11.20 -6.19 13.54
CA ARG A 206 12.55 -6.33 14.10
C ARG A 206 13.34 -5.04 14.00
N LEU A 207 13.29 -4.38 12.83
CA LEU A 207 13.90 -3.06 12.64
C LEU A 207 13.35 -2.05 13.65
N ALA A 208 12.03 -2.02 13.84
CA ALA A 208 11.40 -1.13 14.82
C ALA A 208 11.86 -1.41 16.27
N ILE A 209 11.98 -2.69 16.70
CA ILE A 209 12.53 -3.02 18.02
C ILE A 209 14.00 -2.57 18.14
N ALA A 210 14.79 -2.78 17.08
CA ALA A 210 16.20 -2.40 17.05
C ALA A 210 16.37 -0.89 17.23
N GLU A 211 15.59 -0.09 16.51
CA GLU A 211 15.56 1.37 16.62
C GLU A 211 15.15 1.83 18.03
N ILE A 212 14.16 1.17 18.65
CA ILE A 212 13.77 1.46 20.04
C ILE A 212 14.96 1.22 20.98
N TYR A 213 15.68 0.12 20.84
CA TYR A 213 16.86 -0.16 21.67
C TYR A 213 18.00 0.85 21.43
N GLU A 214 18.18 1.34 20.20
CA GLU A 214 19.14 2.43 19.93
C GLU A 214 18.76 3.70 20.68
N LEU A 215 17.48 4.10 20.65
CA LEU A 215 16.98 5.27 21.37
C LEU A 215 17.14 5.12 22.89
N GLU A 216 17.08 3.90 23.40
CA GLU A 216 17.34 3.57 24.81
C GLU A 216 18.85 3.48 25.13
N ASN A 217 19.74 3.61 24.14
CA ASN A 217 21.19 3.36 24.20
C ASN A 217 21.56 1.92 24.57
N ASP A 218 20.64 0.96 24.44
CA ASP A 218 20.89 -0.47 24.60
C ASP A 218 21.41 -1.07 23.29
N TYR A 219 22.59 -0.60 22.87
CA TYR A 219 23.17 -0.90 21.57
C TYR A 219 23.34 -2.41 21.33
N LEU A 220 23.66 -3.19 22.36
CA LEU A 220 23.84 -4.64 22.22
C LEU A 220 22.54 -5.37 21.88
N LYS A 221 21.40 -4.99 22.49
CA LYS A 221 20.11 -5.57 22.12
C LYS A 221 19.65 -5.11 20.74
N SER A 222 19.93 -3.85 20.39
CA SER A 222 19.66 -3.35 19.04
C SER A 222 20.40 -4.18 17.98
N ILE A 223 21.70 -4.38 18.16
CA ILE A 223 22.53 -5.19 17.27
C ILE A 223 21.99 -6.61 17.13
N GLN A 224 21.58 -7.25 18.23
CA GLN A 224 20.98 -8.58 18.17
C GLN A 224 19.76 -8.64 17.23
N GLN A 225 18.90 -7.63 17.25
CA GLN A 225 17.74 -7.59 16.35
C GLN A 225 18.16 -7.38 14.88
N TYR A 226 19.16 -6.54 14.62
CA TYR A 226 19.67 -6.34 13.26
C TYR A 226 20.41 -7.56 12.72
N GLU A 227 21.12 -8.30 13.55
CA GLU A 227 21.78 -9.56 13.16
C GLU A 227 20.75 -10.61 12.73
N GLU A 228 19.56 -10.65 13.34
CA GLU A 228 18.45 -11.49 12.88
C GLU A 228 17.93 -11.04 11.50
N CYS A 229 17.89 -9.73 11.21
CA CYS A 229 17.52 -9.21 9.89
C CYS A 229 18.55 -9.61 8.80
N LEU A 230 19.84 -9.69 9.14
CA LEU A 230 20.89 -10.12 8.22
C LEU A 230 20.75 -11.59 7.77
N GLN A 231 19.94 -12.41 8.43
CA GLN A 231 19.69 -13.78 7.95
C GLN A 231 18.98 -13.79 6.59
N PHE A 232 18.21 -12.75 6.27
CA PHE A 232 17.47 -12.61 5.02
C PHE A 232 18.29 -11.92 3.91
N ASP A 233 19.22 -11.04 4.30
CA ASP A 233 20.15 -10.36 3.39
C ASP A 233 21.54 -10.26 4.05
N PRO A 234 22.36 -11.33 3.99
CA PRO A 234 23.64 -11.40 4.71
C PRO A 234 24.71 -10.41 4.26
N ASP A 235 24.53 -9.86 3.05
CA ASP A 235 25.47 -8.95 2.39
C ASP A 235 24.91 -7.52 2.33
N ASN A 236 23.89 -7.21 3.14
CA ASN A 236 23.37 -5.86 3.28
C ASN A 236 24.45 -4.93 3.87
N LEU A 237 25.24 -4.29 3.01
CA LEU A 237 26.37 -3.45 3.42
C LEU A 237 25.91 -2.25 4.26
N SER A 238 24.69 -1.74 4.02
CA SER A 238 24.12 -0.64 4.79
C SER A 238 23.87 -1.07 6.24
N LEU A 239 23.21 -2.21 6.43
CA LEU A 239 22.90 -2.74 7.75
C LEU A 239 24.17 -3.19 8.49
N LEU A 240 25.12 -3.82 7.79
CA LEU A 240 26.42 -4.17 8.35
C LEU A 240 27.19 -2.92 8.82
N SER A 241 27.18 -1.84 8.03
CA SER A 241 27.82 -0.57 8.42
C SER A 241 27.17 0.01 9.68
N HIS A 242 25.84 -0.07 9.77
CA HIS A 242 25.09 0.36 10.95
C HIS A 242 25.45 -0.47 12.19
N ILE A 243 25.44 -1.80 12.08
CA ILE A 243 25.87 -2.72 13.16
C ILE A 243 27.31 -2.43 13.61
N GLY A 244 28.23 -2.21 12.68
CA GLY A 244 29.62 -1.86 13.00
C GLY A 244 29.72 -0.56 13.80
N ALA A 245 28.98 0.47 13.39
CA ALA A 245 28.89 1.73 14.13
C ALA A 245 28.27 1.56 15.52
N LEU A 246 27.24 0.73 15.66
CA LEU A 246 26.64 0.41 16.95
C LEU A 246 27.58 -0.36 17.88
N TYR A 247 28.36 -1.32 17.37
CA TYR A 247 29.42 -1.97 18.16
C TYR A 247 30.46 -0.96 18.64
N HIS A 248 30.83 0.01 17.80
CA HIS A 248 31.73 1.09 18.21
C HIS A 248 31.12 1.96 19.32
N LEU A 249 29.83 2.34 19.22
CA LEU A 249 29.12 3.07 20.28
C LEU A 249 29.00 2.27 21.58
N ALA A 250 28.83 0.95 21.47
CA ALA A 250 28.85 0.01 22.59
C ALA A 250 30.26 -0.20 23.19
N LYS A 251 31.31 0.38 22.59
CA LYS A 251 32.74 0.18 22.94
C LYS A 251 33.24 -1.25 22.75
N GLU A 252 32.52 -2.05 21.96
CA GLU A 252 32.90 -3.40 21.53
C GLU A 252 33.81 -3.31 20.30
N TYR A 253 34.96 -2.67 20.45
CA TYR A 253 35.85 -2.32 19.33
C TYR A 253 36.32 -3.55 18.55
N ASP A 254 36.59 -4.67 19.22
CA ASP A 254 37.01 -5.93 18.58
C ASP A 254 35.91 -6.49 17.66
N ARG A 255 34.63 -6.34 18.03
CA ARG A 255 33.50 -6.79 17.20
C ARG A 255 33.24 -5.80 16.06
N ALA A 256 33.35 -4.50 16.33
CA ALA A 256 33.25 -3.45 15.33
C ALA A 256 34.30 -3.64 14.22
N GLU A 257 35.56 -3.88 14.59
CA GLU A 257 36.68 -4.13 13.66
C GLU A 257 36.38 -5.29 12.71
N LYS A 258 35.90 -6.42 13.24
CA LYS A 258 35.53 -7.60 12.43
C LYS A 258 34.46 -7.27 11.39
N VAL A 259 33.44 -6.50 11.78
CA VAL A 259 32.36 -6.09 10.87
C VAL A 259 32.89 -5.16 9.77
N PHE A 260 33.71 -4.17 10.13
CA PHE A 260 34.30 -3.24 9.16
C PHE A 260 35.28 -3.92 8.19
N LEU A 261 36.05 -4.90 8.66
CA LEU A 261 36.90 -5.73 7.81
C LEU A 261 36.05 -6.54 6.81
N LYS A 262 34.98 -7.19 7.27
CA LYS A 262 34.05 -7.92 6.39
C LYS A 262 33.51 -7.00 5.29
N ILE A 263 33.01 -5.80 5.65
CA ILE A 263 32.48 -4.84 4.66
C ILE A 263 33.55 -4.43 3.65
N LYS A 264 34.78 -4.17 4.10
CA LYS A 264 35.91 -3.77 3.24
C LYS A 264 36.32 -4.88 2.26
N GLU A 265 36.29 -6.13 2.69
CA GLU A 265 36.61 -7.30 1.86
C GLU A 265 35.51 -7.58 0.82
N THR A 266 34.23 -7.50 1.21
CA THR A 266 33.09 -7.77 0.33
C THR A 266 32.86 -6.64 -0.67
N SER A 267 33.03 -5.38 -0.28
CA SER A 267 32.73 -4.25 -1.16
C SER A 267 33.74 -4.10 -2.29
N SER A 268 33.29 -3.75 -3.49
CA SER A 268 34.15 -3.30 -4.59
C SER A 268 34.27 -1.78 -4.69
N ASP A 269 33.44 -1.03 -3.95
CA ASP A 269 33.38 0.44 -4.01
C ASP A 269 34.54 1.07 -3.21
N PRO A 270 35.43 1.85 -3.86
CA PRO A 270 36.53 2.54 -3.19
C PRO A 270 36.07 3.49 -2.07
N ASN A 271 34.90 4.11 -2.19
CA ASN A 271 34.37 5.04 -1.18
C ASN A 271 33.97 4.28 0.09
N ILE A 272 33.28 3.15 -0.05
CA ILE A 272 32.92 2.29 1.09
C ILE A 272 34.19 1.79 1.77
N LYS A 273 35.19 1.32 1.00
CA LYS A 273 36.49 0.90 1.56
C LYS A 273 37.20 2.03 2.29
N GLY A 274 37.15 3.26 1.75
CA GLY A 274 37.69 4.46 2.38
C GLY A 274 37.04 4.74 3.73
N SER A 275 35.71 4.70 3.80
CA SER A 275 34.95 4.86 5.05
C SER A 275 35.28 3.77 6.08
N MET A 276 35.46 2.52 5.66
CA MET A 276 35.87 1.44 6.57
C MET A 276 37.27 1.68 7.15
N ASN A 277 38.22 2.24 6.38
CA ASN A 277 39.55 2.57 6.91
C ASN A 277 39.47 3.63 8.03
N PHE A 278 38.58 4.62 7.90
CA PHE A 278 38.34 5.61 8.95
C PHE A 278 37.88 4.93 10.24
N TRP A 279 36.85 4.09 10.17
CA TRP A 279 36.33 3.35 11.33
C TRP A 279 37.35 2.37 11.93
N LEU A 280 38.09 1.64 11.09
CA LEU A 280 39.13 0.72 11.56
C LEU A 280 40.23 1.45 12.35
N SER A 281 40.58 2.69 11.95
CA SER A 281 41.54 3.50 12.70
C SER A 281 41.03 3.94 14.07
N SER A 282 39.71 4.06 14.26
CA SER A 282 39.11 4.42 15.55
C SER A 282 38.85 3.23 16.46
N THR A 283 38.78 2.00 15.92
CA THR A 283 38.61 0.75 16.69
C THR A 283 39.94 0.11 17.08
N THR A 284 40.98 0.21 16.23
CA THR A 284 42.30 -0.31 16.61
C THR A 284 42.76 0.43 17.86
N LYS A 285 43.26 -0.30 18.86
CA LYS A 285 44.04 0.32 19.93
C LYS A 285 45.15 1.13 19.25
N PHE A 286 45.00 2.45 19.23
CA PHE A 286 46.02 3.41 18.81
C PHE A 286 47.38 3.19 19.52
N HIS A 287 47.42 2.31 20.53
CA HIS A 287 48.61 1.86 21.25
C HIS A 287 49.56 0.96 20.43
N ASP A 288 49.05 0.10 19.55
CA ASP A 288 49.87 -0.94 18.91
C ASP A 288 50.54 -0.46 17.61
N ILE A 289 49.92 0.51 16.93
CA ILE A 289 50.50 1.10 15.70
C ILE A 289 51.67 2.03 16.06
N LEU A 290 51.59 2.79 17.16
CA LEU A 290 52.69 3.65 17.61
C LEU A 290 53.88 2.86 18.19
N THR A 291 53.64 1.73 18.86
CA THR A 291 54.74 0.88 19.34
C THR A 291 55.48 0.18 18.21
N SER A 292 54.83 -0.12 17.07
CA SER A 292 55.51 -0.66 15.88
C SER A 292 56.26 0.37 15.03
N ILE A 293 55.98 1.68 15.23
CA ILE A 293 56.65 2.78 14.51
C ILE A 293 57.80 3.38 15.35
N PHE A 294 57.81 3.14 16.66
CA PHE A 294 58.81 3.66 17.61
C PHE A 294 59.65 2.58 18.33
N CYS A 295 59.66 1.33 17.85
CA CYS A 295 60.63 0.29 18.23
C CYS A 295 61.34 -0.25 16.99
#